data_AF-A0A1C6KUD6-F1
#
_entry.id   AF-A0A1C6KUD6-F1
#
_cell.length_a   1.000
_cell.length_b   1.000
_cell.length_c   1.000
_cell.angle_alpha   90.00
_cell.angle_beta   90.00
_cell.angle_gamma   90.00
#
_symmetry.space_group_name_H-M   'P 1'
#
loop_
_entity.id
_entity.type
_entity.pdbx_description
1 polymer ?
#
loop_
_entity_poly.entity_id
_entity_poly.type
_entity_poly.pdbx_seq_one_letter_code
_entity_poly.pdbx_strand_id
1 'polypeptide(L)'
;MIRKFIKKWEILITLIISVTSIFLATKANEMTRIQTEVVRNSSLPDLQVVEKNENEYDSVIEISNLEGRIDNYNSRIVTFLKCSYVDGKNDFYEEEIPIFNYYIIGSKSGKNIGILEKKATGGNCYKINSLIQKIPEYSKKNEKSLYAEINSYLCISYLDVLGETQEIYYQTNLFESKQINKQEGQVKFAIYDCLYELNEGIDPNKNDDIDVQVLIDIICNISNLNIEEIAEKQNVQEKGITNAMLEIIGVFLASGLAHMLWLLQERKKDKESKSHAASILYYDLKSIETYLGHGRSAVNLRYSFEWKKMIANCSFLKDEQVEILYYIYDKIYDYNYFYNLEEIKKRAVVKEDIPHYNMLKDIFIEKTEDNQKYKEILEELRGHIITNKN
;
A
#
# COMPACT_ATOMS: atom_id res chain seq x y z
N MET A 1 -7.37 -51.68 -62.11
CA MET A 1 -6.48 -50.54 -61.76
C MET A 1 -7.28 -49.30 -61.34
N ILE A 2 -8.30 -48.90 -62.11
CA ILE A 2 -9.17 -47.73 -61.87
C ILE A 2 -9.86 -47.72 -60.49
N ARG A 3 -10.46 -48.84 -60.04
CA ARG A 3 -11.12 -48.95 -58.71
C ARG A 3 -10.19 -48.70 -57.51
N LYS A 4 -8.91 -49.11 -57.58
CA LYS A 4 -7.91 -48.85 -56.51
C LYS A 4 -7.47 -47.39 -56.50
N PHE A 5 -7.49 -46.74 -57.66
CA PHE A 5 -7.15 -45.32 -57.81
C PHE A 5 -8.26 -44.43 -57.24
N ILE A 6 -9.52 -44.70 -57.59
CA ILE A 6 -10.70 -44.00 -57.06
C ILE A 6 -10.77 -44.10 -55.53
N LYS A 7 -10.57 -45.31 -54.97
CA LYS A 7 -10.60 -45.53 -53.52
C LYS A 7 -9.49 -44.77 -52.76
N LYS A 8 -8.32 -44.54 -53.37
CA LYS A 8 -7.25 -43.72 -52.80
C LYS A 8 -7.59 -42.22 -52.81
N TRP A 9 -8.26 -41.75 -53.86
CA TRP A 9 -8.72 -40.37 -53.97
C TRP A 9 -9.86 -40.04 -53.01
N GLU A 10 -10.80 -40.96 -52.79
CA GLU A 10 -11.86 -40.81 -51.79
C GLU A 10 -11.30 -40.67 -50.37
N ILE A 11 -10.30 -41.49 -50.02
CA ILE A 11 -9.61 -41.40 -48.72
C ILE A 11 -8.89 -40.05 -48.59
N LEU A 12 -8.19 -39.61 -49.63
CA LEU A 12 -7.46 -38.34 -49.63
C LEU A 12 -8.42 -37.14 -49.49
N ILE A 13 -9.52 -37.12 -50.24
CA ILE A 13 -10.52 -36.04 -50.19
C ILE A 13 -11.18 -36.01 -48.80
N THR A 14 -11.52 -37.16 -48.23
CA THR A 14 -12.11 -37.25 -46.88
C THR A 14 -11.15 -36.72 -45.81
N LEU A 15 -9.86 -36.99 -45.94
CA LEU A 15 -8.83 -36.49 -45.03
C LEU A 15 -8.67 -34.97 -45.15
N ILE A 16 -8.68 -34.43 -46.38
CA ILE A 16 -8.63 -32.98 -46.62
C ILE A 16 -9.86 -32.30 -46.02
N ILE A 17 -11.07 -32.83 -46.26
CA ILE A 17 -12.32 -32.28 -45.70
C ILE A 17 -12.30 -32.32 -44.17
N SER A 18 -11.76 -33.38 -43.57
CA SER A 18 -11.67 -33.50 -42.11
C SER A 18 -10.72 -32.45 -41.52
N VAL A 19 -9.54 -32.27 -42.13
CA VAL A 19 -8.56 -31.26 -41.68
C VAL A 19 -9.09 -29.84 -41.86
N THR A 20 -9.76 -29.53 -42.98
CA THR A 20 -10.35 -28.20 -43.21
C THR A 20 -11.53 -27.94 -42.27
N SER A 21 -12.33 -28.96 -41.94
CA SER A 21 -13.43 -28.84 -40.98
C SER A 21 -12.92 -28.54 -39.57
N ILE A 22 -11.85 -29.20 -39.13
CA ILE A 22 -11.20 -28.92 -37.84
C ILE A 22 -10.65 -27.48 -37.84
N PHE A 23 -9.97 -27.08 -38.91
CA PHE A 23 -9.44 -25.73 -39.02
C PHE A 23 -10.54 -24.65 -38.98
N LEU A 24 -11.64 -24.86 -39.71
CA LEU A 24 -12.81 -23.97 -39.71
C LEU A 24 -13.47 -23.92 -38.33
N ALA A 25 -13.62 -25.05 -37.64
CA ALA A 25 -14.16 -25.10 -36.29
C ALA A 25 -13.27 -24.33 -35.29
N THR A 26 -11.94 -24.47 -35.38
CA THR A 26 -11.00 -23.70 -34.55
C THR A 26 -11.11 -22.21 -34.81
N LYS A 27 -11.18 -21.79 -36.08
CA LYS A 27 -11.33 -20.36 -36.44
C LYS A 27 -12.69 -19.78 -36.04
N ALA A 28 -13.76 -20.56 -36.18
CA ALA A 28 -15.09 -20.17 -35.71
C ALA A 28 -15.11 -20.03 -34.18
N ASN A 29 -14.43 -20.92 -33.45
CA ASN A 29 -14.32 -20.83 -31.99
C ASN A 29 -13.51 -19.60 -31.56
N GLU A 30 -12.38 -19.32 -32.20
CA GLU A 30 -11.59 -18.09 -31.96
C GLU A 30 -12.44 -16.83 -32.22
N MET A 31 -13.17 -16.79 -33.33
CA MET A 31 -14.05 -15.67 -33.68
C MET A 31 -15.19 -15.51 -32.68
N THR A 32 -15.79 -16.61 -32.23
CA THR A 32 -16.85 -16.60 -31.21
C THR A 32 -16.31 -16.10 -29.87
N ARG A 33 -15.11 -16.52 -29.46
CA ARG A 33 -14.43 -16.00 -28.25
C ARG A 33 -14.22 -14.50 -28.34
N ILE A 34 -13.68 -14.01 -29.47
CA ILE A 34 -13.44 -12.57 -29.67
C ILE A 34 -14.77 -11.79 -29.66
N GLN A 35 -15.81 -12.29 -30.33
CA GLN A 35 -17.13 -11.64 -30.30
C GLN A 35 -17.72 -11.61 -28.89
N THR A 36 -17.53 -12.67 -28.13
CA THR A 36 -17.98 -12.77 -26.73
C THR A 36 -17.24 -11.76 -25.85
N GLU A 37 -15.91 -11.64 -26.00
CA GLU A 37 -15.10 -10.65 -25.29
C GLU A 37 -15.48 -9.20 -25.70
N VAL A 38 -15.76 -8.94 -26.98
CA VAL A 38 -16.20 -7.62 -27.46
C VAL A 38 -17.55 -7.25 -26.86
N VAL A 39 -18.52 -8.17 -26.85
CA VAL A 39 -19.85 -7.93 -26.26
C VAL A 39 -19.77 -7.72 -24.74
N ARG A 40 -18.91 -8.49 -24.06
CA ARG A 40 -18.63 -8.30 -22.64
C ARG A 40 -18.05 -6.92 -22.38
N ASN A 41 -16.99 -6.53 -23.10
CA ASN A 41 -16.31 -5.25 -22.94
C ASN A 41 -17.21 -4.05 -23.26
N SER A 42 -18.05 -4.14 -24.31
CA SER A 42 -18.98 -3.06 -24.67
C SER A 42 -20.13 -2.87 -23.67
N SER A 43 -20.33 -3.82 -22.76
CA SER A 43 -21.44 -3.82 -21.79
C SER A 43 -20.95 -3.64 -20.35
N LEU A 44 -19.63 -3.48 -20.15
CA LEU A 44 -19.05 -3.31 -18.83
C LEU A 44 -19.65 -2.08 -18.14
N PRO A 45 -20.01 -2.20 -16.85
CA PRO A 45 -20.50 -1.07 -16.11
C PRO A 45 -19.38 -0.08 -15.80
N ASP A 46 -19.70 1.20 -15.87
CA ASP A 46 -18.83 2.29 -15.42
C ASP A 46 -19.23 2.71 -14.01
N LEU A 47 -18.62 2.05 -13.03
CA LEU A 47 -18.93 2.24 -11.62
C LEU A 47 -18.13 3.37 -11.02
N GLN A 48 -18.85 4.34 -10.46
CA GLN A 48 -18.30 5.43 -9.68
C GLN A 48 -18.71 5.28 -8.21
N VAL A 49 -17.74 5.38 -7.32
CA VAL A 49 -17.93 5.35 -5.86
C VAL A 49 -17.43 6.67 -5.31
N VAL A 50 -18.23 7.32 -4.48
CA VAL A 50 -17.87 8.59 -3.82
C VAL A 50 -18.36 8.54 -2.37
N GLU A 51 -17.46 8.78 -1.43
CA GLU A 51 -17.81 9.06 -0.05
C GLU A 51 -17.89 10.57 0.16
N LYS A 52 -18.91 11.03 0.90
CA LYS A 52 -19.10 12.45 1.23
C LYS A 52 -19.80 12.60 2.57
N ASN A 53 -19.52 13.69 3.26
CA ASN A 53 -20.31 14.09 4.42
C ASN A 53 -21.71 14.51 3.96
N GLU A 54 -22.74 13.88 4.49
CA GLU A 54 -24.13 14.30 4.27
C GLU A 54 -24.50 15.44 5.22
N ASN A 55 -23.96 15.41 6.44
CA ASN A 55 -24.07 16.44 7.45
C ASN A 55 -22.86 16.35 8.41
N GLU A 56 -22.83 17.16 9.47
CA GLU A 56 -21.73 17.17 10.45
C GLU A 56 -21.56 15.84 11.20
N TYR A 57 -22.58 14.98 11.18
CA TYR A 57 -22.65 13.76 11.98
C TYR A 57 -22.61 12.48 11.16
N ASP A 58 -22.74 12.55 9.83
CA ASP A 58 -22.93 11.39 8.97
C ASP A 58 -22.11 11.48 7.67
N SER A 59 -21.50 10.35 7.31
CA SER A 59 -20.86 10.12 6.02
C SER A 59 -21.72 9.17 5.18
N VAL A 60 -21.80 9.43 3.89
CA VAL A 60 -22.55 8.64 2.91
C VAL A 60 -21.65 8.24 1.76
N ILE A 61 -21.64 6.94 1.47
CA ILE A 61 -21.09 6.41 0.23
C ILE A 61 -22.21 6.32 -0.79
N GLU A 62 -22.00 6.95 -1.93
CA GLU A 62 -22.84 6.88 -3.11
C GLU A 62 -22.17 6.00 -4.16
N ILE A 63 -22.89 4.96 -4.59
CA ILE A 63 -22.46 4.04 -5.65
C ILE A 63 -23.33 4.32 -6.87
N SER A 64 -22.70 4.71 -7.97
CA SER A 64 -23.35 5.09 -9.21
C SER A 64 -22.85 4.25 -10.37
N ASN A 65 -23.73 3.94 -11.32
CA ASN A 65 -23.36 3.39 -12.62
C ASN A 65 -23.58 4.45 -13.70
N LEU A 66 -22.51 4.88 -14.36
CA LEU A 66 -22.59 5.93 -15.37
C LEU A 66 -23.08 5.38 -16.71
N GLU A 67 -22.66 4.16 -17.07
CA GLU A 67 -23.02 3.46 -18.30
C GLU A 67 -22.90 1.93 -18.14
N GLY A 68 -23.27 1.18 -19.17
CA GLY A 68 -23.20 -0.29 -19.14
C GLY A 68 -24.34 -0.96 -18.38
N ARG A 69 -24.30 -2.30 -18.32
CA ARG A 69 -25.36 -3.11 -17.72
C ARG A 69 -24.90 -3.73 -16.41
N ILE A 70 -25.75 -3.62 -15.40
CA ILE A 70 -25.59 -4.27 -14.10
C ILE A 70 -26.85 -5.07 -13.82
N ASP A 71 -26.72 -6.40 -13.78
CA ASP A 71 -27.79 -7.28 -13.31
C ASP A 71 -27.39 -7.91 -11.97
N ASN A 72 -28.38 -8.22 -11.13
CA ASN A 72 -28.19 -8.83 -9.80
C ASN A 72 -27.14 -8.11 -8.93
N TYR A 73 -27.21 -6.77 -8.94
CA TYR A 73 -26.37 -5.91 -8.16
C TYR A 73 -26.42 -6.21 -6.66
N ASN A 74 -25.24 -6.39 -6.07
CA ASN A 74 -25.07 -6.39 -4.63
C ASN A 74 -23.80 -5.64 -4.24
N SER A 75 -23.79 -5.11 -3.02
CA SER A 75 -22.63 -4.42 -2.47
C SER A 75 -22.48 -4.72 -0.98
N ARG A 76 -21.23 -4.91 -0.55
CA ARG A 76 -20.84 -5.13 0.84
C ARG A 76 -19.71 -4.18 1.19
N ILE A 77 -19.78 -3.58 2.37
CA ILE A 77 -18.75 -2.66 2.84
C ILE A 77 -18.21 -3.13 4.20
N VAL A 78 -16.90 -2.97 4.38
CA VAL A 78 -16.21 -3.17 5.65
C VAL A 78 -15.39 -1.94 5.95
N THR A 79 -15.26 -1.59 7.22
CA THR A 79 -14.52 -0.39 7.65
C THR A 79 -13.52 -0.77 8.71
N PHE A 80 -12.34 -0.15 8.63
CA PHE A 80 -11.26 -0.32 9.59
C PHE A 80 -10.82 1.03 10.14
N LEU A 81 -10.37 1.01 11.39
CA LEU A 81 -9.56 2.05 12.00
C LEU A 81 -8.10 1.60 11.86
N LYS A 82 -7.35 2.23 10.97
CA LYS A 82 -5.91 2.02 10.86
C LYS A 82 -5.23 2.73 12.01
N CYS A 83 -4.55 1.98 12.86
CA CYS A 83 -3.91 2.50 14.06
C CYS A 83 -2.39 2.30 14.02
N SER A 84 -1.65 3.29 14.51
CA SER A 84 -0.22 3.18 14.78
C SER A 84 0.03 3.59 16.23
N TYR A 85 0.57 2.68 17.04
CA TYR A 85 0.73 2.85 18.48
C TYR A 85 2.16 2.52 18.92
N VAL A 86 2.73 3.36 19.77
CA VAL A 86 3.98 3.09 20.50
C VAL A 86 3.67 3.03 21.97
N ASP A 87 4.00 1.89 22.59
CA ASP A 87 3.79 1.69 24.01
C ASP A 87 4.92 2.31 24.87
N GLY A 88 4.77 2.22 26.19
CA GLY A 88 5.78 2.77 27.13
C GLY A 88 7.11 2.01 27.16
N LYS A 89 7.24 0.91 26.42
CA LYS A 89 8.49 0.14 26.23
C LYS A 89 9.13 0.39 24.87
N ASN A 90 8.56 1.31 24.07
CA ASN A 90 8.91 1.58 22.69
C ASN A 90 8.64 0.41 21.72
N ASP A 91 7.72 -0.48 22.06
CA ASP A 91 7.20 -1.48 21.12
C ASP A 91 6.23 -0.78 20.16
N PHE A 92 6.40 -1.02 18.85
CA PHE A 92 5.61 -0.41 17.78
C PHE A 92 4.57 -1.40 17.25
N TYR A 93 3.32 -0.95 17.18
CA TYR A 93 2.17 -1.69 16.70
C TYR A 93 1.52 -0.93 15.56
N GLU A 94 1.25 -1.61 14.44
CA GLU A 94 0.48 -1.07 13.32
C GLU A 94 -0.60 -2.08 12.95
N GLU A 95 -1.85 -1.74 13.24
CA GLU A 95 -2.99 -2.67 13.14
C GLU A 95 -4.17 -2.00 12.45
N GLU A 96 -4.99 -2.81 11.78
CA GLU A 96 -6.27 -2.40 11.23
C GLU A 96 -7.41 -3.00 12.05
N ILE A 97 -8.07 -2.16 12.85
CA ILE A 97 -9.12 -2.61 13.77
C ILE A 97 -10.46 -2.49 13.06
N PRO A 98 -11.25 -3.55 12.92
CA PRO A 98 -12.53 -3.47 12.24
C PRO A 98 -13.51 -2.63 13.07
N ILE A 99 -14.21 -1.73 12.38
CA ILE A 99 -15.34 -0.99 12.94
C ILE A 99 -16.61 -1.69 12.47
N PHE A 100 -17.20 -2.46 13.37
CA PHE A 100 -18.41 -3.21 13.10
C PHE A 100 -19.59 -2.28 12.93
N ASN A 101 -20.44 -2.59 11.95
CA ASN A 101 -21.67 -1.84 11.71
C ASN A 101 -21.39 -0.33 11.56
N TYR A 102 -20.32 0.04 10.84
CA TYR A 102 -20.01 1.45 10.60
C TYR A 102 -21.05 2.10 9.68
N TYR A 103 -21.33 1.48 8.52
CA TYR A 103 -22.43 1.85 7.62
C TYR A 103 -23.67 1.01 7.90
N ILE A 104 -24.69 1.59 8.55
CA ILE A 104 -25.88 0.86 9.02
C ILE A 104 -27.15 1.12 8.21
N ILE A 105 -27.20 2.22 7.46
CA ILE A 105 -28.37 2.59 6.66
C ILE A 105 -28.03 2.38 5.18
N GLY A 106 -28.84 1.59 4.47
CA GLY A 106 -28.68 1.35 3.04
C GLY A 106 -29.97 1.66 2.27
N SER A 107 -29.85 2.40 1.17
CA SER A 107 -30.97 2.68 0.26
C SER A 107 -30.60 2.37 -1.18
N LYS A 108 -31.25 1.38 -1.78
CA LYS A 108 -31.10 1.02 -3.20
C LYS A 108 -32.15 1.75 -4.04
N SER A 109 -31.73 2.28 -5.19
CA SER A 109 -32.63 3.03 -6.09
C SER A 109 -33.45 2.13 -7.02
N GLY A 110 -33.00 0.89 -7.24
CA GLY A 110 -33.57 -0.02 -8.24
C GLY A 110 -33.28 0.36 -9.69
N LYS A 111 -32.43 1.37 -9.93
CA LYS A 111 -32.02 1.80 -11.28
C LYS A 111 -30.76 1.06 -11.70
N ASN A 112 -30.60 0.85 -13.00
CA ASN A 112 -29.37 0.30 -13.59
C ASN A 112 -28.37 1.39 -14.02
N ILE A 113 -28.80 2.65 -14.15
CA ILE A 113 -27.98 3.80 -14.51
C ILE A 113 -28.28 4.95 -13.53
N GLY A 114 -27.24 5.72 -13.19
CA GLY A 114 -27.24 6.71 -12.13
C GLY A 114 -26.93 6.09 -10.76
N ILE A 115 -27.37 6.75 -9.69
CA ILE A 115 -27.17 6.28 -8.32
C ILE A 115 -27.86 4.93 -8.14
N LEU A 116 -27.09 3.88 -7.86
CA LEU A 116 -27.56 2.53 -7.57
C LEU A 116 -27.93 2.38 -6.09
N GLU A 117 -27.04 2.84 -5.22
CA GLU A 117 -27.15 2.65 -3.78
C GLU A 117 -26.48 3.80 -3.03
N LYS A 118 -27.05 4.15 -1.88
CA LYS A 118 -26.42 4.98 -0.86
C LYS A 118 -26.28 4.18 0.43
N LYS A 119 -25.12 4.26 1.07
CA LYS A 119 -24.85 3.69 2.40
C LYS A 119 -24.45 4.82 3.34
N ALA A 120 -25.18 5.00 4.43
CA ALA A 120 -24.92 6.03 5.44
C ALA A 120 -24.46 5.41 6.76
N THR A 121 -23.61 6.15 7.49
CA THR A 121 -23.10 5.70 8.79
C THR A 121 -24.12 5.84 9.92
N GLY A 122 -25.17 6.64 9.74
CA GLY A 122 -26.22 6.81 10.75
C GLY A 122 -25.70 7.39 12.07
N GLY A 123 -24.70 8.27 12.00
CA GLY A 123 -24.06 8.88 13.18
C GLY A 123 -22.78 8.17 13.67
N ASN A 124 -22.45 6.99 13.11
CA ASN A 124 -21.28 6.24 13.56
C ASN A 124 -19.95 6.91 13.18
N CYS A 125 -19.90 7.68 12.09
CA CYS A 125 -18.70 8.46 11.78
C CYS A 125 -18.39 9.50 12.86
N TYR A 126 -19.41 10.15 13.43
CA TYR A 126 -19.22 11.11 14.52
C TYR A 126 -18.71 10.44 15.79
N LYS A 127 -19.25 9.27 16.15
CA LYS A 127 -18.81 8.50 17.33
C LYS A 127 -17.33 8.12 17.23
N ILE A 128 -16.91 7.60 16.07
CA ILE A 128 -15.51 7.22 15.85
C ILE A 128 -14.60 8.45 15.75
N ASN A 129 -15.03 9.51 15.07
CA ASN A 129 -14.25 10.76 15.03
C ASN A 129 -14.08 11.38 16.42
N SER A 130 -15.09 11.27 17.29
CA SER A 130 -14.98 11.70 18.69
C SER A 130 -13.93 10.91 19.46
N LEU A 131 -13.82 9.59 19.24
CA LEU A 131 -12.72 8.78 19.78
C LEU A 131 -11.37 9.25 19.24
N ILE A 132 -11.23 9.46 17.93
CA ILE A 132 -9.98 9.93 17.31
C ILE A 132 -9.55 11.29 17.89
N GLN A 133 -10.50 12.20 18.14
CA GLN A 133 -10.22 13.50 18.75
C GLN A 133 -9.72 13.43 20.19
N LYS A 134 -10.03 12.35 20.94
CA LYS A 134 -9.53 12.13 22.31
C LYS A 134 -8.09 11.62 22.34
N ILE A 135 -7.59 11.06 21.23
CA ILE A 135 -6.26 10.44 21.16
C ILE A 135 -5.12 11.41 21.51
N PRO A 136 -5.03 12.65 20.95
CA PRO A 136 -3.91 13.54 21.23
C PRO A 136 -3.77 13.92 22.71
N GLU A 137 -4.90 14.13 23.40
CA GLU A 137 -4.91 14.46 24.83
C GLU A 137 -4.50 13.26 25.68
N TYR A 138 -4.99 12.07 25.36
CA TYR A 138 -4.57 10.83 25.99
C TYR A 138 -3.06 10.57 25.79
N SER A 139 -2.57 10.72 24.56
CA SER A 139 -1.17 10.55 24.19
C SER A 139 -0.25 11.49 24.98
N LYS A 140 -0.63 12.77 25.08
CA LYS A 140 0.11 13.76 25.86
C LYS A 140 0.16 13.44 27.36
N LYS A 141 -0.95 12.96 27.92
CA LYS A 141 -1.05 12.64 29.36
C LYS A 141 -0.25 11.40 29.75
N ASN A 142 -0.12 10.44 28.84
CA ASN A 142 0.46 9.12 29.13
C ASN A 142 1.84 8.90 28.49
N GLU A 143 2.43 9.92 27.85
CA GLU A 143 3.71 9.83 27.14
C GLU A 143 3.75 8.69 26.10
N LYS A 144 2.63 8.47 25.41
CA LYS A 144 2.45 7.43 24.37
C LYS A 144 2.11 8.07 23.05
N SER A 145 2.53 7.50 21.92
CA SER A 145 2.06 7.94 20.60
C SER A 145 0.99 6.99 20.07
N LEU A 146 -0.15 7.55 19.68
CA LEU A 146 -1.21 6.82 19.01
C LEU A 146 -1.72 7.69 17.86
N TYR A 147 -1.86 7.10 16.69
CA TYR A 147 -2.47 7.69 15.51
C TYR A 147 -3.57 6.75 15.02
N ALA A 148 -4.67 7.30 14.53
CA ALA A 148 -5.79 6.54 14.02
C ALA A 148 -6.44 7.23 12.83
N GLU A 149 -6.76 6.47 11.78
CA GLU A 149 -7.43 6.93 10.56
C GLU A 149 -8.48 5.92 10.09
N ILE A 150 -9.61 6.41 9.59
CA ILE A 150 -10.71 5.55 9.09
C ILE A 150 -10.48 5.24 7.62
N ASN A 151 -10.53 3.95 7.26
CA ASN A 151 -10.49 3.48 5.88
C ASN A 151 -11.60 2.45 5.64
N SER A 152 -12.33 2.59 4.53
CA SER A 152 -13.39 1.65 4.16
C SER A 152 -13.07 0.92 2.88
N TYR A 153 -13.54 -0.33 2.78
CA TYR A 153 -13.40 -1.18 1.60
C TYR A 153 -14.78 -1.65 1.14
N LEU A 154 -15.07 -1.39 -0.13
CA LEU A 154 -16.35 -1.71 -0.76
C LEU A 154 -16.14 -2.82 -1.80
N CYS A 155 -16.92 -3.88 -1.70
CA CYS A 155 -17.07 -4.91 -2.73
C CYS A 155 -18.40 -4.70 -3.44
N ILE A 156 -18.36 -4.60 -4.76
CA ILE A 156 -19.53 -4.58 -5.64
C ILE A 156 -19.51 -5.86 -6.46
N SER A 157 -20.61 -6.61 -6.42
CA SER A 157 -20.81 -7.81 -7.24
C SER A 157 -21.99 -7.65 -8.18
N TYR A 158 -21.86 -8.12 -9.41
CA TYR A 158 -22.92 -8.11 -10.42
C TYR A 158 -22.77 -9.28 -11.39
N LEU A 159 -23.83 -9.62 -12.12
CA LEU A 159 -23.76 -10.55 -13.25
C LEU A 159 -23.46 -9.78 -14.53
N ASP A 160 -22.47 -10.26 -15.28
CA ASP A 160 -22.20 -9.74 -16.62
C ASP A 160 -23.20 -10.25 -17.66
N VAL A 161 -23.05 -9.81 -18.91
CA VAL A 161 -23.92 -10.20 -20.03
C VAL A 161 -23.89 -11.69 -20.37
N LEU A 162 -22.93 -12.44 -19.85
CA LEU A 162 -22.80 -13.89 -20.03
C LEU A 162 -23.34 -14.67 -18.81
N GLY A 163 -23.79 -13.96 -17.77
CA GLY A 163 -24.27 -14.54 -16.52
C GLY A 163 -23.15 -14.95 -15.56
N GLU A 164 -21.91 -14.45 -15.77
CA GLU A 164 -20.80 -14.67 -14.83
C GLU A 164 -20.79 -13.60 -13.74
N THR A 165 -20.61 -14.02 -12.49
CA THR A 165 -20.46 -13.09 -11.36
C THR A 165 -19.11 -12.39 -11.43
N GLN A 166 -19.16 -11.06 -11.53
CA GLN A 166 -18.01 -10.18 -11.43
C GLN A 166 -17.98 -9.54 -10.04
N GLU A 167 -16.77 -9.31 -9.54
CA GLU A 167 -16.53 -8.60 -8.28
C GLU A 167 -15.51 -7.49 -8.53
N ILE A 168 -15.84 -6.29 -8.06
CA ILE A 168 -14.98 -5.11 -8.14
C ILE A 168 -14.83 -4.56 -6.73
N TYR A 169 -13.60 -4.19 -6.38
CA TYR A 169 -13.25 -3.74 -5.05
C TYR A 169 -12.75 -2.31 -5.10
N TYR A 170 -13.14 -1.52 -4.10
CA TYR A 170 -12.71 -0.14 -3.91
C TYR A 170 -12.21 0.06 -2.48
N GLN A 171 -11.16 0.84 -2.33
CA GLN A 171 -10.84 1.53 -1.08
C GLN A 171 -11.48 2.92 -1.15
N THR A 172 -12.13 3.35 -0.08
CA THR A 172 -12.87 4.62 -0.05
C THR A 172 -12.72 5.29 1.31
N ASN A 173 -12.52 6.60 1.26
CA ASN A 173 -12.57 7.53 2.38
C ASN A 173 -13.14 8.87 1.89
N LEU A 174 -13.29 9.84 2.80
CA LEU A 174 -13.84 11.17 2.50
C LEU A 174 -13.06 11.99 1.46
N PHE A 175 -11.81 11.63 1.16
CA PHE A 175 -10.96 12.35 0.21
C PHE A 175 -10.96 11.69 -1.16
N GLU A 176 -10.85 10.37 -1.19
CA GLU A 176 -10.75 9.62 -2.44
C GLU A 176 -11.40 8.24 -2.37
N SER A 177 -11.81 7.78 -3.54
CA SER A 177 -12.25 6.41 -3.78
C SER A 177 -11.44 5.84 -4.93
N LYS A 178 -10.72 4.76 -4.66
CA LYS A 178 -9.78 4.13 -5.58
C LYS A 178 -10.14 2.68 -5.76
N GLN A 179 -10.26 2.24 -7.01
CA GLN A 179 -10.40 0.82 -7.31
C GLN A 179 -9.11 0.08 -6.92
N ILE A 180 -9.28 -1.01 -6.17
CA ILE A 180 -8.18 -1.90 -5.75
C ILE A 180 -8.29 -3.23 -6.49
N ASN A 181 -7.20 -3.99 -6.48
CA ASN A 181 -7.20 -5.31 -7.12
C ASN A 181 -8.04 -6.30 -6.31
N LYS A 182 -8.53 -7.36 -6.99
CA LYS A 182 -9.41 -8.38 -6.38
C LYS A 182 -8.78 -9.09 -5.18
N GLN A 183 -7.48 -9.41 -5.25
CA GLN A 183 -6.79 -10.14 -4.19
C GLN A 183 -6.71 -9.31 -2.90
N GLU A 184 -6.32 -8.04 -3.03
CA GLU A 184 -6.26 -7.09 -1.92
C GLU A 184 -7.63 -6.91 -1.26
N GLY A 185 -8.68 -6.72 -2.06
CA GLY A 185 -10.05 -6.62 -1.55
C GLY A 185 -10.50 -7.87 -0.80
N GLN A 186 -10.32 -9.06 -1.38
CA GLN A 186 -10.67 -10.33 -0.73
C GLN A 186 -9.97 -10.53 0.62
N VAL A 187 -8.69 -10.16 0.70
CA VAL A 187 -7.92 -10.23 1.95
C VAL A 187 -8.51 -9.32 3.03
N LYS A 188 -8.89 -8.08 2.70
CA LYS A 188 -9.49 -7.14 3.67
C LYS A 188 -10.83 -7.66 4.20
N PHE A 189 -11.68 -8.20 3.33
CA PHE A 189 -12.97 -8.75 3.75
C PHE A 189 -12.79 -10.00 4.63
N ALA A 190 -11.83 -10.87 4.31
CA ALA A 190 -11.53 -12.05 5.11
C ALA A 190 -10.98 -11.68 6.51
N ILE A 191 -10.10 -10.68 6.60
CA ILE A 191 -9.61 -10.16 7.90
C ILE A 191 -10.79 -9.64 8.72
N TYR A 192 -11.67 -8.83 8.12
CA TYR A 192 -12.84 -8.29 8.81
C TYR A 192 -13.73 -9.42 9.35
N ASP A 193 -14.04 -10.43 8.53
CA ASP A 193 -14.91 -11.54 8.92
C ASP A 193 -14.30 -12.36 10.07
N CYS A 194 -13.00 -12.64 10.02
CA CYS A 194 -12.29 -13.33 11.09
C CYS A 194 -12.36 -12.56 12.43
N LEU A 195 -12.02 -11.27 12.40
CA LEU A 195 -12.04 -10.44 13.60
C LEU A 195 -13.46 -10.18 14.11
N TYR A 196 -14.46 -10.15 13.23
CA TYR A 196 -15.88 -10.11 13.59
C TYR A 196 -16.32 -11.36 14.37
N GLU A 197 -15.94 -12.54 13.90
CA GLU A 197 -16.22 -13.81 14.59
C GLU A 197 -15.56 -13.89 15.97
N LEU A 198 -14.34 -13.37 16.07
CA LEU A 198 -13.61 -13.28 17.34
C LEU A 198 -14.14 -12.16 18.26
N ASN A 199 -15.03 -11.30 17.74
CA ASN A 199 -15.51 -10.08 18.41
C ASN A 199 -14.34 -9.17 18.85
N GLU A 200 -13.28 -9.14 18.03
CA GLU A 200 -12.09 -8.29 18.22
C GLU A 200 -12.22 -7.07 17.29
N GLY A 201 -12.85 -6.02 17.80
CA GLY A 201 -13.12 -4.81 17.03
C GLY A 201 -13.96 -3.80 17.79
N ILE A 202 -14.35 -2.74 17.10
CA ILE A 202 -15.11 -1.63 17.68
C ILE A 202 -16.53 -1.66 17.14
N ASP A 203 -17.53 -1.71 18.02
CA ASP A 203 -18.94 -1.54 17.63
C ASP A 203 -19.52 -0.27 18.27
N PRO A 204 -19.62 0.85 17.52
CA PRO A 204 -20.15 2.12 18.03
C PRO A 204 -21.65 2.06 18.35
N ASN A 205 -22.34 0.97 18.01
CA ASN A 205 -23.77 0.77 18.30
C ASN A 205 -23.98 -0.02 19.60
N LYS A 206 -22.94 -0.63 20.17
CA LYS A 206 -23.03 -1.33 21.47
C LYS A 206 -22.67 -0.43 22.65
N ASN A 207 -21.70 0.47 22.47
CA ASN A 207 -21.23 1.38 23.53
C ASN A 207 -21.29 2.83 23.04
N ASP A 208 -21.92 3.70 23.83
CA ASP A 208 -22.07 5.12 23.48
C ASP A 208 -20.79 5.95 23.67
N ASP A 209 -19.84 5.47 24.49
CA ASP A 209 -18.53 6.09 24.64
C ASP A 209 -17.42 5.03 24.55
N ILE A 210 -16.61 5.12 23.50
CA ILE A 210 -15.45 4.25 23.29
C ILE A 210 -14.23 5.00 23.84
N ASP A 211 -13.55 4.41 24.82
CA ASP A 211 -12.36 5.00 25.43
C ASP A 211 -11.09 4.64 24.63
N VAL A 212 -10.10 5.54 24.68
CA VAL A 212 -8.78 5.33 24.03
C VAL A 212 -8.04 4.15 24.65
N GLN A 213 -8.25 3.87 25.95
CA GLN A 213 -7.66 2.68 26.57
C GLN A 213 -8.21 1.39 25.97
N VAL A 214 -9.52 1.32 25.73
CA VAL A 214 -10.16 0.16 25.09
C VAL A 214 -9.62 -0.04 23.68
N LEU A 215 -9.40 1.05 22.94
CA LEU A 215 -8.76 1.02 21.63
C LEU A 215 -7.35 0.40 21.69
N ILE A 216 -6.52 0.82 22.66
CA ILE A 216 -5.18 0.28 22.86
C ILE A 216 -5.22 -1.21 23.23
N ASP A 217 -6.15 -1.61 24.09
CA ASP A 217 -6.29 -3.01 24.50
C ASP A 217 -6.64 -3.89 23.28
N ILE A 218 -7.51 -3.41 22.38
CA ILE A 218 -7.85 -4.09 21.12
C ILE A 218 -6.62 -4.18 20.20
N ILE A 219 -5.84 -3.10 20.05
CA ILE A 219 -4.59 -3.10 19.26
C ILE A 219 -3.67 -4.21 19.78
N CYS A 220 -3.40 -4.22 21.08
CA CYS A 220 -2.52 -5.21 21.69
C CYS A 220 -3.08 -6.64 21.57
N ASN A 221 -4.40 -6.84 21.69
CA ASN A 221 -5.01 -8.15 21.51
C ASN A 221 -4.81 -8.65 20.08
N ILE A 222 -5.15 -7.83 19.07
CA ILE A 222 -5.01 -8.17 17.65
C ILE A 222 -3.55 -8.48 17.32
N SER A 223 -2.59 -7.65 17.77
CA SER A 223 -1.16 -7.90 17.55
C SER A 223 -0.65 -9.18 18.20
N ASN A 224 -1.30 -9.64 19.27
CA ASN A 224 -0.95 -10.87 19.99
C ASN A 224 -1.79 -12.08 19.54
N LEU A 225 -2.71 -11.93 18.59
CA LEU A 225 -3.48 -13.05 18.07
C LEU A 225 -2.54 -14.04 17.39
N ASN A 226 -2.37 -15.21 18.00
CA ASN A 226 -1.66 -16.32 17.38
C ASN A 226 -2.59 -16.96 16.34
N ILE A 227 -2.37 -16.63 15.07
CA ILE A 227 -3.17 -17.10 13.93
C ILE A 227 -3.22 -18.63 13.86
N GLU A 228 -2.19 -19.33 14.34
CA GLU A 228 -2.16 -20.81 14.42
C GLU A 228 -3.23 -21.37 15.37
N GLU A 229 -3.52 -20.70 16.49
CA GLU A 229 -4.49 -21.17 17.50
C GLU A 229 -5.94 -20.91 17.06
N ILE A 230 -6.16 -19.87 16.24
CA ILE A 230 -7.47 -19.53 15.65
C ILE A 230 -7.85 -20.57 14.58
N ALA A 231 -6.89 -20.98 13.75
CA ALA A 231 -7.08 -22.03 12.75
C ALA A 231 -7.42 -23.41 13.37
N GLU A 232 -6.89 -23.71 14.56
CA GLU A 232 -7.25 -24.92 15.32
C GLU A 232 -8.66 -24.82 15.94
N LYS A 233 -9.06 -23.68 16.52
CA LYS A 233 -10.39 -23.50 17.11
C LYS A 233 -11.52 -23.53 16.07
N GLN A 234 -11.31 -22.97 14.88
CA GLN A 234 -12.29 -23.02 13.79
C GLN A 234 -12.43 -24.43 13.15
N ASN A 235 -11.35 -25.23 13.11
CA ASN A 235 -11.42 -26.62 12.64
C ASN A 235 -12.27 -27.55 13.54
N VAL A 236 -12.52 -27.16 14.80
CA VAL A 236 -13.28 -27.98 15.75
C VAL A 236 -14.80 -27.75 15.63
N GLN A 237 -15.26 -26.67 14.98
CA GLN A 237 -16.67 -26.26 15.07
C GLN A 237 -17.56 -26.48 13.83
N GLU A 238 -17.03 -26.88 12.67
CA GLU A 238 -17.88 -27.23 11.52
C GLU A 238 -17.52 -28.56 10.86
N LYS A 239 -18.14 -29.65 11.35
CA LYS A 239 -18.37 -30.85 10.55
C LYS A 239 -19.49 -30.59 9.55
N GLY A 240 -19.12 -30.06 8.40
CA GLY A 240 -19.90 -30.19 7.17
C GLY A 240 -20.07 -28.90 6.39
N ILE A 241 -19.09 -28.55 5.56
CA ILE A 241 -19.21 -28.04 4.18
C ILE A 241 -17.83 -28.21 3.54
N THR A 242 -17.63 -29.30 2.81
CA THR A 242 -16.36 -29.61 2.12
C THR A 242 -16.41 -29.09 0.68
N ASN A 243 -15.79 -27.92 0.47
CA ASN A 243 -14.96 -27.55 -0.70
C ASN A 243 -14.73 -26.04 -0.76
N ALA A 244 -15.70 -25.21 -0.35
CA ALA A 244 -15.51 -23.76 -0.22
C ALA A 244 -14.54 -23.39 0.91
N MET A 245 -14.58 -24.14 2.03
CA MET A 245 -13.61 -23.98 3.13
C MET A 245 -12.17 -24.33 2.71
N LEU A 246 -11.95 -25.22 1.73
CA LEU A 246 -10.59 -25.57 1.29
C LEU A 246 -9.95 -24.47 0.45
N GLU A 247 -10.76 -23.73 -0.33
CA GLU A 247 -10.33 -22.51 -1.01
C GLU A 247 -10.14 -21.36 -0.03
N ILE A 248 -11.02 -21.23 0.98
CA ILE A 248 -10.91 -20.22 2.05
C ILE A 248 -9.70 -20.50 2.96
N ILE A 249 -9.39 -21.75 3.31
CA ILE A 249 -8.17 -22.15 4.03
C ILE A 249 -6.93 -21.92 3.15
N GLY A 250 -7.04 -22.08 1.83
CA GLY A 250 -6.02 -21.65 0.87
C GLY A 250 -5.82 -20.13 0.86
N VAL A 251 -6.89 -19.36 1.00
CA VAL A 251 -6.86 -17.89 1.15
C VAL A 251 -6.35 -17.48 2.54
N PHE A 252 -6.60 -18.24 3.62
CA PHE A 252 -6.08 -17.97 4.97
C PHE A 252 -4.58 -18.29 5.09
N LEU A 253 -4.12 -19.38 4.46
CA LEU A 253 -2.70 -19.67 4.33
C LEU A 253 -2.01 -18.65 3.42
N ALA A 254 -2.67 -18.21 2.34
CA ALA A 254 -2.14 -17.18 1.45
C ALA A 254 -2.23 -15.76 2.03
N SER A 255 -3.20 -15.43 2.90
CA SER A 255 -3.34 -14.10 3.52
C SER A 255 -2.46 -13.94 4.75
N GLY A 256 -2.28 -15.00 5.54
CA GLY A 256 -1.26 -15.06 6.60
C GLY A 256 0.15 -15.05 5.99
N LEU A 257 0.39 -15.82 4.92
CA LEU A 257 1.64 -15.74 4.16
C LEU A 257 1.76 -14.43 3.39
N ALA A 258 0.69 -13.76 2.95
CA ALA A 258 0.75 -12.47 2.26
C ALA A 258 0.91 -11.31 3.23
N HIS A 259 0.41 -11.39 4.46
CA HIS A 259 0.67 -10.41 5.50
C HIS A 259 2.06 -10.63 6.11
N MET A 260 2.53 -11.87 6.24
CA MET A 260 3.94 -12.17 6.53
C MET A 260 4.86 -11.85 5.35
N LEU A 261 4.48 -12.10 4.09
CA LEU A 261 5.24 -11.72 2.90
C LEU A 261 5.20 -10.21 2.71
N TRP A 262 4.09 -9.53 3.02
CA TRP A 262 3.99 -8.08 3.02
C TRP A 262 4.84 -7.52 4.15
N LEU A 263 4.71 -7.95 5.41
CA LEU A 263 5.61 -7.54 6.50
C LEU A 263 7.07 -7.91 6.23
N LEU A 264 7.38 -9.04 5.58
CA LEU A 264 8.74 -9.42 5.18
C LEU A 264 9.21 -8.65 3.94
N GLN A 265 8.33 -8.28 3.01
CA GLN A 265 8.62 -7.46 1.83
C GLN A 265 8.65 -5.98 2.17
N GLU A 266 7.92 -5.53 3.19
CA GLU A 266 7.86 -4.18 3.74
C GLU A 266 9.07 -4.02 4.65
N ARG A 267 9.42 -5.01 5.50
CA ARG A 267 10.72 -5.03 6.19
C ARG A 267 11.88 -5.21 5.22
N LYS A 268 11.75 -5.96 4.12
CA LYS A 268 12.80 -6.02 3.08
C LYS A 268 12.84 -4.74 2.27
N LYS A 269 11.72 -4.13 1.88
CA LYS A 269 11.68 -2.83 1.18
C LYS A 269 12.12 -1.71 2.07
N ASP A 270 11.79 -1.72 3.36
CA ASP A 270 12.23 -0.77 4.35
C ASP A 270 13.71 -0.98 4.65
N LYS A 271 14.18 -2.24 4.78
CA LYS A 271 15.62 -2.54 4.89
C LYS A 271 16.39 -2.26 3.61
N GLU A 272 15.82 -2.48 2.43
CA GLU A 272 16.40 -2.18 1.12
C GLU A 272 16.34 -0.68 0.85
N SER A 273 15.28 0.01 1.23
CA SER A 273 15.10 1.48 1.15
C SER A 273 16.04 2.18 2.13
N LYS A 274 16.12 1.71 3.38
CA LYS A 274 17.11 2.15 4.39
C LYS A 274 18.52 1.86 3.92
N SER A 275 18.79 0.67 3.40
CA SER A 275 20.10 0.30 2.87
C SER A 275 20.45 1.07 1.59
N HIS A 276 19.46 1.38 0.76
CA HIS A 276 19.64 2.13 -0.48
C HIS A 276 19.87 3.61 -0.17
N ALA A 277 19.05 4.20 0.72
CA ALA A 277 19.25 5.53 1.25
C ALA A 277 20.61 5.65 1.96
N ALA A 278 20.94 4.70 2.84
CA ALA A 278 22.23 4.66 3.54
C ALA A 278 23.41 4.51 2.57
N SER A 279 23.27 3.69 1.52
CA SER A 279 24.28 3.52 0.47
C SER A 279 24.48 4.81 -0.31
N ILE A 280 23.39 5.46 -0.76
CA ILE A 280 23.47 6.73 -1.48
C ILE A 280 24.11 7.80 -0.60
N LEU A 281 23.65 7.98 0.64
CA LEU A 281 24.23 8.93 1.60
C LEU A 281 25.71 8.64 1.85
N TYR A 282 26.07 7.39 2.12
CA TYR A 282 27.44 6.98 2.39
C TYR A 282 28.39 7.26 1.21
N TYR A 283 27.98 6.89 -0.01
CA TYR A 283 28.82 7.09 -1.19
C TYR A 283 28.87 8.55 -1.64
N ASP A 284 27.79 9.33 -1.48
CA ASP A 284 27.79 10.78 -1.71
C ASP A 284 28.77 11.46 -0.74
N LEU A 285 28.66 11.18 0.56
CA LEU A 285 29.57 11.71 1.59
C LEU A 285 31.03 11.33 1.31
N LYS A 286 31.30 10.06 0.94
CA LYS A 286 32.65 9.63 0.57
C LYS A 286 33.18 10.28 -0.70
N SER A 287 32.31 10.52 -1.69
CA SER A 287 32.68 11.25 -2.90
C SER A 287 33.05 12.70 -2.58
N ILE A 288 32.27 13.36 -1.72
CA ILE A 288 32.53 14.72 -1.25
C ILE A 288 33.83 14.77 -0.44
N GLU A 289 34.04 13.87 0.52
CA GLU A 289 35.29 13.73 1.29
C GLU A 289 36.50 13.61 0.36
N THR A 290 36.38 12.76 -0.68
CA THR A 290 37.44 12.53 -1.65
C THR A 290 37.73 13.79 -2.47
N TYR A 291 36.69 14.50 -2.91
CA TYR A 291 36.83 15.77 -3.62
C TYR A 291 37.50 16.84 -2.75
N LEU A 292 37.08 16.97 -1.49
CA LEU A 292 37.64 17.94 -0.55
C LEU A 292 39.12 17.64 -0.25
N GLY A 293 39.50 16.36 -0.16
CA GLY A 293 40.87 15.94 0.11
C GLY A 293 41.82 15.93 -1.10
N HIS A 294 41.33 15.66 -2.31
CA HIS A 294 42.19 15.37 -3.49
C HIS A 294 41.83 16.13 -4.77
N GLY A 295 40.71 16.86 -4.82
CA GLY A 295 40.26 17.57 -6.03
C GLY A 295 41.20 18.72 -6.39
N ARG A 296 41.82 18.67 -7.57
CA ARG A 296 42.75 19.73 -8.05
C ARG A 296 42.05 20.86 -8.83
N SER A 297 40.84 20.63 -9.30
CA SER A 297 40.03 21.58 -10.06
C SER A 297 38.84 22.05 -9.23
N ALA A 298 38.51 23.35 -9.30
CA ALA A 298 37.27 23.87 -8.75
C ALA A 298 36.11 23.45 -9.67
N VAL A 299 35.22 22.59 -9.18
CA VAL A 299 33.98 22.17 -9.84
C VAL A 299 32.87 22.05 -8.80
N ASN A 300 31.61 22.11 -9.24
CA ASN A 300 30.46 21.88 -8.37
C ASN A 300 30.54 20.51 -7.67
N LEU A 301 30.15 20.48 -6.41
CA LEU A 301 29.98 19.25 -5.64
C LEU A 301 28.76 18.49 -6.16
N ARG A 302 28.96 17.20 -6.45
CA ARG A 302 27.88 16.29 -6.85
C ARG A 302 27.25 15.70 -5.59
N TYR A 303 25.94 15.87 -5.46
CA TYR A 303 25.12 15.26 -4.43
C TYR A 303 23.74 14.94 -5.00
N SER A 304 23.02 13.98 -4.39
CA SER A 304 21.65 13.67 -4.79
C SER A 304 20.66 14.77 -4.37
N PHE A 305 19.82 15.26 -5.29
CA PHE A 305 18.69 16.14 -4.96
C PHE A 305 17.66 15.48 -4.01
N GLU A 306 17.70 14.16 -3.88
CA GLU A 306 16.84 13.42 -2.96
C GLU A 306 17.44 13.29 -1.55
N TRP A 307 18.56 13.96 -1.23
CA TRP A 307 19.23 13.83 0.07
C TRP A 307 18.30 14.00 1.28
N LYS A 308 17.38 14.98 1.25
CA LYS A 308 16.40 15.18 2.34
C LYS A 308 15.47 13.98 2.53
N LYS A 309 15.06 13.34 1.43
CA LYS A 309 14.25 12.12 1.43
C LYS A 309 15.07 10.92 1.91
N MET A 310 16.35 10.84 1.55
CA MET A 310 17.24 9.78 2.02
C MET A 310 17.51 9.88 3.51
N ILE A 311 17.72 11.09 4.06
CA ILE A 311 17.87 11.32 5.51
C ILE A 311 16.60 10.87 6.25
N ALA A 312 15.41 11.25 5.75
CA ALA A 312 14.14 10.83 6.34
C ALA A 312 13.95 9.29 6.33
N ASN A 313 14.49 8.62 5.31
CA ASN A 313 14.47 7.15 5.21
C ASN A 313 15.53 6.47 6.09
N CYS A 314 16.49 7.19 6.66
CA CYS A 314 17.50 6.67 7.59
C CYS A 314 17.06 6.85 9.05
N SER A 315 15.92 6.26 9.41
CA SER A 315 15.33 6.35 10.76
C SER A 315 16.19 5.79 11.89
N PHE A 316 17.33 5.15 11.57
CA PHE A 316 18.30 4.63 12.53
C PHE A 316 19.32 5.70 13.00
N LEU A 317 19.39 6.84 12.31
CA LEU A 317 20.22 7.97 12.69
C LEU A 317 19.58 8.71 13.88
N LYS A 318 20.40 9.13 14.82
CA LYS A 318 19.99 9.97 15.95
C LYS A 318 19.71 11.40 15.47
N ASP A 319 18.90 12.15 16.23
CA ASP A 319 18.56 13.54 15.90
C ASP A 319 19.80 14.43 15.67
N GLU A 320 20.82 14.29 16.52
CA GLU A 320 22.10 15.02 16.37
C GLU A 320 22.83 14.67 15.06
N GLN A 321 22.74 13.42 14.61
CA GLN A 321 23.34 12.95 13.36
C GLN A 321 22.55 13.47 12.14
N VAL A 322 21.23 13.50 12.24
CA VAL A 322 20.32 14.06 11.23
C VAL A 322 20.57 15.56 11.06
N GLU A 323 20.74 16.29 12.16
CA GLU A 323 21.07 17.73 12.14
C GLU A 323 22.38 18.00 11.39
N ILE A 324 23.41 17.20 11.64
CA ILE A 324 24.70 17.31 10.94
C ILE A 324 24.58 17.02 9.45
N LEU A 325 23.77 16.03 9.06
CA LEU A 325 23.53 15.73 7.64
C LEU A 325 22.80 16.87 6.92
N TYR A 326 21.80 17.49 7.56
CA TYR A 326 21.15 18.69 7.02
C TYR A 326 22.11 19.87 6.95
N TYR A 327 22.96 20.06 7.97
CA TYR A 327 23.99 21.08 7.95
C TYR A 327 24.96 20.90 6.77
N ILE A 328 25.46 19.68 6.57
CA ILE A 328 26.31 19.33 5.42
C ILE A 328 25.57 19.59 4.09
N TYR A 329 24.30 19.18 3.98
CA TYR A 329 23.44 19.44 2.83
C TYR A 329 23.40 20.93 2.47
N ASP A 330 23.09 21.76 3.45
CA ASP A 330 22.94 23.20 3.25
C ASP A 330 24.27 23.83 2.83
N LYS A 331 25.41 23.43 3.44
CA LYS A 331 26.72 23.94 3.05
C LYS A 331 27.14 23.54 1.64
N ILE A 332 26.75 22.37 1.17
CA ILE A 332 27.00 21.93 -0.20
C ILE A 332 26.14 22.72 -1.20
N TYR A 333 24.86 22.93 -0.86
CA TYR A 333 23.97 23.78 -1.64
C TYR A 333 24.54 25.20 -1.77
N ASP A 334 24.93 25.80 -0.64
CA ASP A 334 25.51 27.14 -0.60
C ASP A 334 26.83 27.21 -1.40
N TYR A 335 27.73 26.22 -1.23
CA TYR A 335 28.97 26.16 -2.01
C TYR A 335 28.70 26.17 -3.52
N ASN A 336 27.80 25.31 -4.00
CA ASN A 336 27.46 25.24 -5.43
C ASN A 336 26.79 26.54 -5.92
N TYR A 337 25.94 27.15 -5.10
CA TYR A 337 25.32 28.43 -5.42
C TYR A 337 26.38 29.53 -5.63
N PHE A 338 27.31 29.69 -4.70
CA PHE A 338 28.37 30.69 -4.79
C PHE A 338 29.39 30.37 -5.90
N TYR A 339 29.71 29.09 -6.11
CA TYR A 339 30.54 28.65 -7.24
C TYR A 339 29.93 29.10 -8.57
N ASN A 340 28.64 28.81 -8.79
CA ASN A 340 27.93 29.19 -10.02
C ASN A 340 27.88 30.71 -10.22
N LEU A 341 27.72 31.48 -9.14
CA LEU A 341 27.76 32.95 -9.21
C LEU A 341 29.11 33.49 -9.68
N GLU A 342 30.22 32.91 -9.22
CA GLU A 342 31.57 33.31 -9.65
C GLU A 342 31.89 32.83 -11.07
N GLU A 343 31.39 31.65 -11.46
CA GLU A 343 31.50 31.13 -12.82
C GLU A 343 30.75 32.00 -13.84
N ILE A 344 29.54 32.47 -13.52
CA ILE A 344 28.75 33.39 -14.35
C ILE A 344 29.49 34.72 -14.58
N LYS A 345 30.28 35.17 -13.59
CA LYS A 345 31.14 36.36 -13.71
C LYS A 345 32.38 36.13 -14.59
N LYS A 346 32.52 34.94 -15.21
CA LYS A 346 33.66 34.51 -16.05
C LYS A 346 35.02 34.62 -15.36
N ARG A 347 35.04 34.49 -14.03
CA ARG A 347 36.28 34.48 -13.25
C ARG A 347 36.75 33.04 -13.08
N ALA A 348 38.07 32.84 -12.97
CA ALA A 348 38.60 31.56 -12.51
C ALA A 348 38.17 31.38 -11.05
N VAL A 349 37.38 30.34 -10.77
CA VAL A 349 36.88 30.08 -9.42
C VAL A 349 38.00 29.44 -8.59
N VAL A 350 38.33 30.09 -7.47
CA VAL A 350 39.21 29.53 -6.44
C VAL A 350 38.31 29.03 -5.32
N LYS A 351 38.26 27.71 -5.11
CA LYS A 351 37.33 27.08 -4.18
C LYS A 351 37.61 27.46 -2.72
N GLU A 352 38.87 27.72 -2.37
CA GLU A 352 39.33 28.17 -1.05
C GLU A 352 38.77 29.55 -0.67
N ASP A 353 38.38 30.37 -1.64
CA ASP A 353 37.78 31.68 -1.41
C ASP A 353 36.27 31.59 -1.07
N ILE A 354 35.65 30.42 -1.26
CA ILE A 354 34.23 30.19 -0.92
C ILE A 354 34.16 29.71 0.54
N PRO A 355 33.56 30.48 1.48
CA PRO A 355 33.57 30.13 2.91
C PRO A 355 33.00 28.74 3.21
N HIS A 356 31.95 28.35 2.49
CA HIS A 356 31.28 27.05 2.62
C HIS A 356 32.20 25.87 2.25
N TYR A 357 33.20 26.08 1.38
CA TYR A 357 34.21 25.07 1.07
C TYR A 357 35.09 24.76 2.29
N ASN A 358 35.54 25.81 3.00
CA ASN A 358 36.37 25.66 4.18
C ASN A 358 35.56 25.03 5.34
N MET A 359 34.31 25.44 5.53
CA MET A 359 33.41 24.81 6.51
C MET A 359 33.21 23.32 6.25
N LEU A 360 33.05 22.90 4.98
CA LEU A 360 32.97 21.49 4.63
C LEU A 360 34.30 20.76 4.88
N LYS A 361 35.44 21.41 4.63
CA LYS A 361 36.76 20.83 4.91
C LYS A 361 36.96 20.57 6.40
N ASP A 362 36.47 21.45 7.27
CA ASP A 362 36.56 21.31 8.73
C ASP A 362 35.77 20.09 9.24
N ILE A 363 34.61 19.81 8.63
CA ILE A 363 33.76 18.66 8.97
C ILE A 363 34.38 17.35 8.44
N PHE A 364 34.86 17.33 7.19
CA PHE A 364 35.25 16.08 6.53
C PHE A 364 36.70 15.68 6.77
N ILE A 365 37.61 16.65 6.93
CA ILE A 365 39.07 16.43 6.88
C ILE A 365 39.77 16.82 8.17
N GLU A 366 39.43 17.98 8.74
CA GLU A 366 40.12 18.48 9.93
C GLU A 366 39.68 17.70 11.18
N LYS A 367 40.58 17.44 12.14
CA LYS A 367 40.28 16.62 13.33
C LYS A 367 39.49 17.41 14.39
N THR A 368 38.36 17.96 13.98
CA THR A 368 37.41 18.72 14.79
C THR A 368 36.42 17.78 15.50
N GLU A 369 35.63 18.32 16.43
CA GLU A 369 34.50 17.60 17.04
C GLU A 369 33.48 17.16 15.98
N ASP A 370 33.19 18.04 15.01
CA ASP A 370 32.28 17.75 13.91
C ASP A 370 32.79 16.63 13.00
N ASN A 371 34.11 16.50 12.84
CA ASN A 371 34.71 15.38 12.13
C ASN A 371 34.55 14.03 12.84
N GLN A 372 34.57 14.05 14.18
CA GLN A 372 34.29 12.84 14.94
C GLN A 372 32.84 12.41 14.76
N LYS A 373 31.89 13.35 14.84
CA LYS A 373 30.47 13.09 14.59
C LYS A 373 30.21 12.63 13.15
N TYR A 374 30.90 13.22 12.17
CA TYR A 374 30.87 12.77 10.77
C TYR A 374 31.34 11.30 10.61
N LYS A 375 32.40 10.90 11.30
CA LYS A 375 32.89 9.51 11.26
C LYS A 375 31.88 8.53 11.87
N GLU A 376 31.25 8.91 12.96
CA GLU A 376 30.19 8.11 13.58
C GLU A 376 28.99 7.94 12.63
N ILE A 377 28.58 9.01 11.93
CA ILE A 377 27.55 8.95 10.89
C ILE A 377 27.96 7.99 9.77
N LEU A 378 29.21 8.07 9.29
CA LEU A 378 29.70 7.16 8.25
C LEU A 378 29.71 5.69 8.70
N GLU A 379 30.10 5.41 9.94
CA GLU A 379 30.10 4.05 10.49
C GLU A 379 28.69 3.51 10.62
N GLU A 380 27.74 4.33 11.11
CA GLU A 380 26.34 3.98 11.23
C GLU A 380 25.72 3.70 9.85
N LEU A 381 25.90 4.61 8.88
CA LEU A 381 25.43 4.41 7.51
C LEU A 381 26.02 3.12 6.91
N ARG A 382 27.32 2.86 7.12
CA ARG A 382 27.99 1.66 6.62
C ARG A 382 27.46 0.38 7.24
N GLY A 383 27.11 0.40 8.53
CA GLY A 383 26.49 -0.74 9.24
C GLY A 383 25.15 -1.16 8.64
N HIS A 384 24.45 -0.21 8.01
CA HIS A 384 23.13 -0.41 7.41
C HIS A 384 23.12 -0.65 5.89
N ILE A 385 24.29 -0.64 5.23
CA ILE A 385 24.43 -1.06 3.84
C ILE A 385 24.41 -2.61 3.78
N ILE A 386 23.41 -3.20 3.12
CA ILE A 386 23.37 -4.64 2.86
C ILE A 386 24.60 -5.02 2.04
N THR A 387 25.60 -5.61 2.71
CA THR A 387 26.65 -6.35 2.02
C THR A 387 26.14 -7.77 1.86
N ASN A 388 25.79 -8.15 0.63
CA ASN A 388 25.59 -9.55 0.27
C ASN A 388 26.92 -10.29 0.50
N LYS A 389 27.14 -10.78 1.72
CA LYS A 389 28.10 -11.84 1.98
C LYS A 389 27.36 -13.15 1.74
N ASN A 390 27.58 -13.65 0.52
CA ASN A 390 27.36 -15.00 -0.01
C ASN A 390 26.41 -15.94 0.74
#